data_AF-A0A947CVF8-F1
#
_entry.id   AF-A0A947CVF8-F1
#
_cell.length_a   1.000
_cell.length_b   1.000
_cell.length_c   1.000
_cell.angle_alpha   90.00
_cell.angle_beta   90.00
_cell.angle_gamma   90.00
#
_symmetry.space_group_name_H-M   'P 1'
#
loop_
_entity.id
_entity.type
_entity.pdbx_description
1 polymer ?
#
loop_
_entity_poly.entity_id
_entity_poly.type
_entity_poly.pdbx_seq_one_letter_code
_entity_poly.pdbx_strand_id
1 'polypeptide(L)'
;GRPIGMLSDRDVRGTVGDLRRAGQEVSESVAGYRVSDAMSAPVVSVTSKSSLNDAVRRFCDFEIGAVAVVGEDEGLVGICSYLDLLEGLAKG
;
A
#
# COMPACT_ATOMS: atom_id res chain seq x y z
N GLY A 1 -7.42 11.01 10.41
CA GLY A 1 -7.03 11.67 9.14
C GLY A 1 -7.29 10.72 7.99
N ARG A 2 -7.76 11.22 6.84
CA ARG A 2 -8.13 10.38 5.68
C ARG A 2 -6.87 10.01 4.87
N PRO A 3 -6.64 8.72 4.55
CA PRO A 3 -5.47 8.31 3.79
C PRO A 3 -5.61 8.74 2.32
N ILE A 4 -4.52 9.26 1.73
CA ILE A 4 -4.53 9.85 0.37
C ILE A 4 -3.80 9.00 -0.69
N GLY A 5 -3.02 8.02 -0.26
CA GLY A 5 -2.34 7.07 -1.13
C GLY A 5 -1.64 6.00 -0.31
N MET A 6 -1.11 4.98 -0.98
CA MET A 6 -0.31 3.92 -0.38
C MET A 6 0.99 3.80 -1.15
N LEU A 7 2.11 3.74 -0.42
CA LEU A 7 3.42 3.46 -1.00
C LEU A 7 3.85 2.05 -0.59
N SER A 8 4.12 1.21 -1.57
CA SER A 8 4.56 -0.17 -1.42
C SER A 8 5.93 -0.39 -2.06
N ASP A 9 6.52 -1.56 -1.83
CA ASP A 9 7.78 -1.93 -2.48
C ASP A 9 7.68 -1.93 -4.01
N ARG A 10 6.51 -2.23 -4.58
CA ARG A 10 6.29 -2.14 -6.05
C ARG A 10 6.49 -0.70 -6.55
N ASP A 11 5.92 0.26 -5.84
CA ASP A 11 5.99 1.68 -6.19
C ASP A 11 7.42 2.21 -6.10
N VAL A 12 8.12 1.82 -5.02
CA VAL A 12 9.54 2.17 -4.82
C VAL A 12 10.41 1.60 -5.93
N ARG A 13 10.27 0.29 -6.23
CA ARG A 13 11.04 -0.34 -7.31
C ARG A 13 10.73 0.25 -8.68
N GLY A 14 9.47 0.59 -8.96
CA GLY A 14 9.06 1.26 -10.19
C GLY A 14 9.78 2.59 -10.34
N THR A 15 9.67 3.44 -9.31
CA THR A 15 10.31 4.77 -9.27
C THR A 15 11.83 4.66 -9.43
N VAL A 16 12.50 3.80 -8.66
CA VAL A 16 13.95 3.58 -8.77
C VAL A 16 14.34 3.06 -10.16
N GLY A 17 13.53 2.17 -10.74
CA GLY A 17 13.73 1.65 -12.09
C GLY A 17 13.67 2.75 -13.15
N ASP A 18 12.71 3.65 -13.04
CA ASP A 18 12.52 4.74 -14.00
C ASP A 18 13.62 5.78 -13.90
N LEU A 19 14.04 6.15 -12.68
CA LEU A 19 15.20 7.01 -12.44
C LEU A 19 16.49 6.43 -13.06
N ARG A 20 16.72 5.13 -12.87
CA ARG A 20 17.87 4.45 -13.48
C ARG A 20 17.82 4.48 -15.01
N ARG A 21 16.65 4.26 -15.61
CA ARG A 21 16.46 4.31 -17.06
C ARG A 21 16.65 5.71 -17.63
N ALA A 22 16.32 6.75 -16.86
CA ALA A 22 16.56 8.14 -17.21
C ALA A 22 18.05 8.55 -17.10
N GLY A 23 18.95 7.63 -16.74
CA GLY A 23 20.39 7.92 -16.60
C GLY A 23 20.73 8.79 -15.40
N GLN A 24 19.81 8.92 -14.44
CA GLN A 24 20.02 9.75 -13.26
C GLN A 24 20.75 8.97 -12.16
N GLU A 25 21.63 9.65 -11.42
CA GLU A 25 22.19 9.10 -10.19
C GLU A 25 21.07 8.90 -9.16
N VAL A 26 20.83 7.65 -8.79
CA VAL A 26 19.67 7.23 -7.97
C VAL A 26 19.70 7.88 -6.59
N SER A 27 20.89 8.01 -5.99
CA SER A 27 21.04 8.53 -4.62
C SER A 27 20.57 9.98 -4.49
N GLU A 28 20.94 10.85 -5.42
CA GLU A 28 20.52 12.26 -5.42
C GLU A 28 19.06 12.41 -5.86
N SER A 29 18.63 11.59 -6.82
CA SER A 29 17.29 11.71 -7.41
C SER A 29 16.17 11.24 -6.49
N VAL A 30 16.43 10.20 -5.67
CA VAL A 30 15.45 9.72 -4.67
C VAL A 30 15.23 10.76 -3.58
N ALA A 31 16.26 11.54 -3.20
CA ALA A 31 16.13 12.57 -2.19
C ALA A 31 15.19 13.72 -2.60
N GLY A 32 15.05 13.97 -3.91
CA GLY A 32 14.14 14.96 -4.47
C GLY A 32 12.71 14.46 -4.71
N TYR A 33 12.48 13.15 -4.64
CA TYR A 33 11.17 12.54 -4.92
C TYR A 33 10.26 12.60 -3.69
N ARG A 34 9.06 13.13 -3.85
CA ARG A 34 8.06 13.10 -2.77
C ARG A 34 7.36 11.75 -2.76
N VAL A 35 6.90 11.33 -1.58
CA VAL A 35 6.05 10.13 -1.45
C VAL A 35 4.81 10.25 -2.34
N SER A 36 4.24 11.45 -2.46
CA SER A 36 3.10 11.73 -3.34
C SER A 36 3.37 11.45 -4.82
N ASP A 37 4.63 11.49 -5.24
CA ASP A 37 5.03 11.33 -6.64
C ASP A 37 5.19 9.85 -6.99
N ALA A 38 5.42 9.00 -5.98
CA ALA A 38 5.63 7.57 -6.14
C ALA A 38 4.43 6.72 -5.69
N MET A 39 3.63 7.18 -4.72
CA MET A 39 2.54 6.39 -4.14
C MET A 39 1.44 6.07 -5.16
N SER A 40 0.77 4.94 -4.96
CA SER A 40 -0.45 4.60 -5.66
C SER A 40 -1.66 5.31 -5.02
N ALA A 41 -2.54 5.88 -5.84
CA ALA A 41 -3.78 6.52 -5.44
C ALA A 41 -4.90 6.23 -6.47
N PRO A 42 -6.18 6.14 -6.06
CA PRO A 42 -6.69 6.27 -4.69
C PRO A 42 -6.34 5.06 -3.80
N VAL A 43 -6.45 5.24 -2.48
CA VAL A 43 -6.16 4.17 -1.51
C VAL A 43 -7.15 3.03 -1.68
N VAL A 44 -6.64 1.81 -1.84
CA VAL A 44 -7.47 0.60 -1.70
C VAL A 44 -7.68 0.33 -0.22
N SER A 45 -8.94 0.41 0.22
CA SER A 45 -9.31 0.27 1.63
C SER A 45 -10.49 -0.67 1.85
N VAL A 46 -10.56 -1.18 3.08
CA VAL A 46 -11.72 -1.87 3.65
C VAL A 46 -12.16 -1.14 4.92
N THR A 47 -13.38 -1.38 5.38
CA THR A 47 -13.83 -0.78 6.65
C THR A 47 -13.45 -1.67 7.83
N SER A 48 -13.41 -1.12 9.04
CA SER A 48 -13.20 -1.91 10.26
C SER A 48 -14.28 -2.97 10.53
N LYS A 49 -15.40 -2.92 9.80
CA LYS A 49 -16.49 -3.91 9.85
C LYS A 49 -16.44 -4.94 8.72
N SER A 50 -15.53 -4.77 7.75
CA SER A 50 -15.35 -5.72 6.65
C SER A 50 -14.82 -7.06 7.15
N SER A 51 -15.18 -8.14 6.48
CA SER A 51 -14.65 -9.47 6.79
C SER A 51 -13.21 -9.62 6.30
N LEU A 52 -12.46 -10.59 6.85
CA LEU A 52 -11.13 -10.92 6.33
C LEU A 52 -11.19 -11.38 4.86
N ASN A 53 -12.29 -12.02 4.45
CA ASN A 53 -12.49 -12.42 3.05
C ASN A 53 -12.59 -11.20 2.13
N ASP A 54 -13.20 -10.11 2.58
CA ASP A 54 -13.23 -8.86 1.80
C ASP A 54 -11.81 -8.31 1.62
N ALA A 55 -10.97 -8.33 2.66
CA ALA A 55 -9.58 -7.92 2.55
C ALA A 55 -8.79 -8.82 1.57
N VAL A 56 -8.97 -10.15 1.64
CA VAL A 56 -8.34 -11.10 0.70
C VAL A 56 -8.77 -10.83 -0.74
N ARG A 57 -10.07 -10.61 -0.99
CA ARG A 57 -10.56 -10.26 -2.33
C ARG A 57 -9.88 -9.00 -2.85
N ARG A 58 -9.72 -7.97 -2.01
CA ARG A 58 -9.00 -6.76 -2.40
C ARG A 58 -7.52 -7.01 -2.70
N PHE A 59 -6.86 -7.90 -1.98
CA PHE A 59 -5.48 -8.29 -2.31
C PHE A 59 -5.39 -8.89 -3.72
N CYS A 60 -6.34 -9.77 -4.07
CA CYS A 60 -6.39 -10.41 -5.38
C CYS A 60 -6.80 -9.43 -6.50
N ASP A 61 -7.90 -8.70 -6.31
CA ASP A 61 -8.49 -7.83 -7.33
C ASP A 61 -7.55 -6.70 -7.75
N PHE A 62 -6.75 -6.19 -6.80
CA PHE A 62 -5.82 -5.08 -7.04
C PHE A 62 -4.36 -5.53 -7.10
N GLU A 63 -4.09 -6.84 -6.97
CA GLU A 63 -2.75 -7.41 -6.91
C GLU A 63 -1.86 -6.72 -5.86
N ILE A 64 -2.41 -6.43 -4.68
CA ILE A 64 -1.72 -5.74 -3.57
C ILE A 64 -1.53 -6.64 -2.36
N GLY A 65 -0.47 -6.41 -1.60
CA GLY A 65 -0.16 -7.19 -0.39
C GLY A 65 -0.81 -6.67 0.90
N ALA A 66 -1.38 -5.46 0.87
CA ALA A 66 -2.00 -4.83 2.02
C ALA A 66 -3.08 -3.84 1.61
N VAL A 67 -4.03 -3.60 2.52
CA VAL A 67 -5.11 -2.61 2.39
C VAL A 67 -5.13 -1.71 3.61
N ALA A 68 -5.54 -0.46 3.41
CA ALA A 68 -5.86 0.43 4.53
C ALA A 68 -7.18 -0.01 5.17
N VAL A 69 -7.24 0.02 6.49
CA VAL A 69 -8.48 -0.16 7.24
C VAL A 69 -8.97 1.23 7.65
N VAL A 70 -10.19 1.57 7.24
CA VAL A 70 -10.80 2.88 7.53
C VAL A 70 -12.03 2.78 8.43
N GLY A 71 -12.24 3.82 9.23
CA GLY A 71 -13.44 4.01 10.06
C GLY A 71 -14.64 4.52 9.26
N GLU A 72 -15.75 4.78 9.96
CA GLU A 72 -16.97 5.33 9.36
C GLU A 72 -16.77 6.75 8.80
N ASP A 73 -15.81 7.50 9.33
CA ASP A 73 -15.42 8.85 8.90
C ASP A 73 -14.37 8.86 7.78
N GLU A 74 -14.13 7.72 7.13
CA GLU A 74 -13.02 7.47 6.19
C GLU A 74 -11.62 7.72 6.79
N GLY A 75 -11.51 7.86 8.11
CA GLY A 75 -10.25 8.00 8.81
C GLY A 75 -9.45 6.70 8.79
N LEU A 76 -8.14 6.78 8.60
CA LEU A 76 -7.26 5.61 8.73
C LEU A 76 -7.27 5.12 10.19
N VAL A 77 -7.64 3.86 10.40
CA VAL A 77 -7.63 3.21 11.71
C VAL A 77 -6.64 2.06 11.81
N GLY A 78 -6.13 1.55 10.68
CA GLY A 78 -5.13 0.50 10.66
C GLY A 78 -4.72 0.08 9.26
N ILE A 79 -3.90 -0.97 9.19
CA ILE A 79 -3.45 -1.62 7.95
C ILE A 79 -3.66 -3.12 8.15
N CYS A 80 -4.09 -3.82 7.10
CA CYS A 80 -4.17 -5.27 7.07
C CYS A 80 -3.40 -5.79 5.86
N SER A 81 -2.47 -6.70 6.09
CA SER A 81 -1.64 -7.35 5.07
C SER A 81 -1.93 -8.84 4.98
N TYR A 82 -1.51 -9.47 3.88
CA TYR A 82 -1.61 -10.92 3.77
C TYR A 82 -0.77 -11.64 4.84
N LEU A 83 0.33 -11.03 5.31
CA LEU A 83 1.17 -11.60 6.37
C LEU A 83 0.39 -11.71 7.69
N ASP A 84 -0.41 -10.70 8.03
CA ASP A 84 -1.26 -10.73 9.23
C ASP A 84 -2.25 -11.92 9.18
N LEU A 85 -2.79 -12.21 7.99
CA LEU A 85 -3.67 -13.36 7.79
C LEU A 85 -2.93 -14.69 7.96
N LEU A 86 -1.74 -14.81 7.37
CA LEU A 86 -0.92 -16.01 7.49
C LEU A 86 -0.50 -16.26 8.94
N GLU A 87 -0.11 -15.20 9.66
CA GLU A 87 0.20 -15.30 11.08
C GLU A 87 -1.01 -15.72 11.92
N GLY A 88 -2.20 -15.19 11.62
CA GLY A 88 -3.43 -15.60 12.29
C GLY A 88 -3.76 -17.07 12.06
N LEU A 89 -3.58 -17.56 10.82
CA LEU A 89 -3.80 -18.97 10.47
C LEU A 89 -2.76 -19.90 11.08
N ALA A 90 -1.51 -19.45 11.25
CA ALA A 90 -0.44 -20.28 11.83
C ALA A 90 -0.53 -20.39 13.36
N LYS A 91 -1.23 -19.46 14.02
CA LYS A 91 -1.43 -19.42 15.48
C LYS A 91 -2.74 -20.09 15.93
N GLY A 92 -3.60 -20.48 15.00
CA GLY A 92 -4.85 -21.23 15.24
C GLY A 92 -4.69 -22.70 14.92
#